data_AF-A0A0D2CMJ6-F1
#
_entry.id   AF-A0A0D2CMJ6-F1
#
_cell.length_a   1.000
_cell.length_b   1.000
_cell.length_c   1.000
_cell.angle_alpha   90.00
_cell.angle_beta   90.00
_cell.angle_gamma   90.00
#
_symmetry.space_group_name_H-M   'P 1'
#
loop_
_entity.id
_entity.type
_entity.pdbx_description
1 polymer ?
#
loop_
_entity_poly.entity_id
_entity_poly.type
_entity_poly.pdbx_seq_one_letter_code
_entity_poly.pdbx_strand_id
1 'polypeptide(L)'
;MLEPDQCNDLVKPSITQFVVSCSLMGWLLICYIPQWGRIILRRSAEGLSTYYILLGSLSGVCAVGNIMMLPSSAVDIGCCRTNTRFACIRGLLGMLQVIFGIACFWIVLFMYVYYSEEEADAELHGRRPSLSGPDRTFRRAKRAWKVLIAACSFAFAVLLVSAIILHRFPWYAQAWADILGIAVAVFACIQWVPQVRTIALT
;
A
#
# COMPACT_ATOMS: atom_id res chain seq x y z
N MET A 1 -10.16 -25.17 -20.20
CA MET A 1 -9.28 -25.13 -21.39
C MET A 1 -9.06 -23.66 -21.67
N LEU A 2 -7.84 -23.15 -21.49
CA LEU A 2 -7.54 -21.73 -21.66
C LEU A 2 -7.46 -21.47 -23.17
N GLU A 3 -8.35 -20.65 -23.72
CA GLU A 3 -8.33 -20.31 -25.15
C GLU A 3 -7.01 -19.59 -25.51
N PRO A 4 -6.33 -20.00 -26.60
CA PRO A 4 -5.05 -19.44 -27.02
C PRO A 4 -5.10 -17.95 -27.40
N ASP A 5 -6.30 -17.41 -27.63
CA ASP A 5 -6.49 -16.03 -28.09
C ASP A 5 -6.34 -15.00 -26.95
N GLN A 6 -6.72 -15.33 -25.70
CA GLN A 6 -6.54 -14.41 -24.56
C GLN A 6 -5.07 -14.19 -24.20
N CYS A 7 -4.19 -15.19 -24.40
CA CYS A 7 -2.76 -14.99 -24.19
C CYS A 7 -2.09 -14.17 -25.32
N ASN A 8 -2.71 -14.06 -26.50
CA ASN A 8 -2.20 -13.29 -27.63
C ASN A 8 -2.40 -11.78 -27.43
N ASP A 9 -3.42 -11.36 -26.67
CA ASP A 9 -3.61 -9.96 -26.31
C ASP A 9 -2.55 -9.47 -25.29
N LEU A 10 -1.99 -10.36 -24.46
CA LEU A 10 -0.79 -10.08 -23.66
C LEU A 10 0.49 -9.85 -24.50
N VAL A 11 0.47 -10.15 -25.80
CA VAL A 11 1.59 -9.90 -26.73
C VAL A 11 1.50 -8.49 -27.34
N LYS A 12 0.35 -7.79 -27.21
CA LYS A 12 0.18 -6.40 -27.65
C LYS A 12 0.03 -5.36 -26.51
N PRO A 13 0.75 -5.42 -25.37
CA PRO A 13 0.72 -4.30 -24.43
C PRO A 13 1.37 -3.12 -25.12
N SER A 14 0.66 -2.01 -25.25
CA SER A 14 1.16 -0.81 -25.90
C SER A 14 2.49 -0.39 -25.25
N ILE A 15 3.50 -0.08 -26.07
CA ILE A 15 4.79 0.45 -25.56
C ILE A 15 4.53 1.65 -24.64
N THR A 16 3.47 2.41 -24.93
CA THR A 16 2.95 3.51 -24.11
C THR A 16 2.65 3.09 -22.66
N GLN A 17 1.89 2.01 -22.42
CA GLN A 17 1.59 1.56 -21.05
C GLN A 17 2.84 1.14 -20.29
N PHE A 18 3.80 0.50 -20.98
CA PHE A 18 5.08 0.14 -20.39
C PHE A 18 5.87 1.38 -19.97
N VAL A 19 6.02 2.34 -20.89
CA VAL A 19 6.73 3.61 -20.62
C VAL A 19 6.05 4.37 -19.48
N VAL A 20 4.72 4.52 -19.52
CA VAL A 20 3.96 5.22 -18.47
C VAL A 20 4.15 4.54 -17.12
N SER A 21 4.03 3.21 -17.03
CA SER A 21 4.17 2.51 -15.75
C SER A 21 5.59 2.60 -15.19
N CYS A 22 6.61 2.46 -16.04
CA CYS A 22 8.01 2.66 -15.64
C CYS A 22 8.28 4.09 -15.18
N SER A 23 7.76 5.10 -15.90
CA SER A 23 7.87 6.50 -15.53
C SER A 23 7.19 6.79 -14.19
N LEU A 24 5.98 6.24 -13.96
CA LEU A 24 5.26 6.40 -12.70
C LEU A 24 5.98 5.70 -11.53
N MET A 25 6.55 4.52 -11.76
CA MET A 25 7.32 3.80 -10.73
C MET A 25 8.60 4.56 -10.37
N GLY A 26 9.33 5.09 -11.35
CA GLY A 26 10.50 5.94 -11.13
C GLY A 26 10.13 7.25 -10.41
N TRP A 27 9.02 7.89 -10.83
CA TRP A 27 8.50 9.09 -10.19
C TRP A 27 8.13 8.84 -8.72
N LEU A 28 7.47 7.71 -8.43
CA LEU A 28 7.11 7.31 -7.08
C LEU A 28 8.36 7.20 -6.20
N LEU A 29 9.42 6.54 -6.67
CA LEU A 29 10.69 6.47 -5.94
C LEU A 29 11.30 7.85 -5.68
N ILE A 30 11.33 8.71 -6.70
CA ILE A 30 11.85 10.08 -6.58
C ILE A 30 11.07 10.87 -5.52
N CYS A 31 9.77 10.63 -5.36
CA CYS A 31 8.96 11.27 -4.32
C CYS A 31 9.16 10.65 -2.92
N TYR A 32 9.30 9.33 -2.82
CA TYR A 32 9.44 8.64 -1.53
C TYR A 32 10.83 8.79 -0.91
N ILE A 33 11.90 8.83 -1.70
CA ILE A 33 13.28 8.99 -1.20
C ILE A 33 13.46 10.26 -0.34
N PRO A 34 13.09 11.47 -0.79
CA PRO A 34 13.22 12.68 0.03
C PRO A 34 12.29 12.64 1.24
N GLN A 35 11.14 11.97 1.15
CA GLN A 35 10.25 11.75 2.29
C GLN A 35 10.93 10.86 3.35
N TRP A 36 11.58 9.77 2.93
CA TRP A 36 12.37 8.91 3.81
C TRP A 36 13.52 9.66 4.46
N GLY A 37 14.27 10.43 3.65
CA GLY A 37 15.36 11.28 4.13
C GLY A 37 14.90 12.26 5.20
N ARG A 38 13.75 12.93 5.02
CA ARG A 38 13.22 13.86 6.03
C ARG A 38 12.90 13.18 7.36
N ILE A 39 12.32 11.99 7.34
CA ILE A 39 11.98 11.25 8.56
C ILE A 39 13.25 10.78 9.27
N ILE A 40 14.21 10.24 8.52
CA ILE A 40 15.50 9.78 9.05
C ILE A 40 16.30 10.95 9.64
N LEU A 41 16.40 12.07 8.93
CA LEU A 41 17.18 13.23 9.35
C LEU A 41 16.58 13.91 10.59
N ARG A 42 15.25 13.97 10.70
CA ARG A 42 14.60 14.56 11.87
C ARG A 42 14.65 13.63 13.08
N ARG A 43 14.80 12.31 12.86
CA ARG A 43 14.57 11.25 13.86
C ARG A 43 13.31 11.53 14.67
N SER A 44 12.27 11.97 13.97
CA SER A 44 11.06 12.45 14.61
C SER A 44 9.85 12.12 13.76
N ALA A 45 8.80 11.64 14.43
CA ALA A 45 7.52 11.39 13.81
C ALA A 45 6.63 12.66 13.75
N GLU A 46 7.08 13.81 14.26
CA GLU A 46 6.34 15.08 14.28
C GLU A 46 5.86 15.52 12.89
N GLY A 47 4.57 15.88 12.81
CA GLY A 47 3.90 16.28 11.57
C GLY A 47 3.21 15.16 10.77
N LEU A 48 3.48 13.87 11.06
CA LEU A 48 2.74 12.77 10.43
C LEU A 48 1.44 12.44 11.19
N SER A 49 0.33 12.46 10.44
CA SER A 49 -0.99 12.06 10.94
C SER A 49 -1.09 10.54 11.06
N THR A 50 -1.24 10.05 12.29
CA THR A 50 -1.45 8.63 12.61
C THR A 50 -2.66 8.04 11.88
N TYR A 51 -3.71 8.84 11.72
CA TYR A 51 -4.94 8.43 11.04
C TYR A 51 -4.74 8.25 9.53
N TYR A 52 -3.98 9.15 8.90
CA TYR A 52 -3.64 9.06 7.49
C TYR A 52 -2.81 7.80 7.20
N ILE A 53 -1.83 7.51 8.06
CA ILE A 53 -0.99 6.31 7.93
C ILE A 53 -1.84 5.04 8.07
N LEU A 54 -2.71 4.96 9.09
CA LEU A 54 -3.58 3.81 9.30
C LEU A 54 -4.51 3.58 8.10
N LEU A 55 -5.24 4.61 7.67
CA LEU A 55 -6.14 4.52 6.51
C LEU A 55 -5.39 4.16 5.23
N GLY A 56 -4.20 4.73 5.01
CA GLY A 56 -3.39 4.44 3.85
C GLY A 56 -2.91 3.00 3.83
N SER A 57 -2.53 2.45 4.98
CA SER A 57 -2.13 1.05 5.10
C SER A 57 -3.30 0.09 4.87
N LEU A 58 -4.48 0.38 5.46
CA LEU A 58 -5.70 -0.40 5.25
C LEU A 58 -6.14 -0.37 3.79
N SER A 59 -6.21 0.83 3.19
CA SER A 59 -6.53 1.00 1.77
C SER A 59 -5.53 0.30 0.87
N GLY A 60 -4.23 0.35 1.18
CA GLY A 60 -3.21 -0.35 0.42
C GLY A 60 -3.39 -1.87 0.47
N VAL A 61 -3.66 -2.44 1.64
CA VAL A 61 -3.98 -3.87 1.78
C VAL A 61 -5.18 -4.24 0.93
N CYS A 62 -6.26 -3.45 0.97
CA CYS A 62 -7.44 -3.69 0.15
C CYS A 62 -7.15 -3.58 -1.35
N ALA A 63 -6.30 -2.64 -1.78
CA ALA A 63 -5.93 -2.47 -3.18
C ALA A 63 -5.10 -3.65 -3.72
N VAL A 64 -4.10 -4.11 -2.96
CA VAL A 64 -3.35 -5.32 -3.32
C VAL A 64 -4.27 -6.54 -3.33
N GLY A 65 -5.11 -6.68 -2.31
CA GLY A 65 -6.06 -7.79 -2.20
C GLY A 65 -7.07 -7.81 -3.35
N ASN A 66 -7.59 -6.64 -3.76
CA ASN A 66 -8.44 -6.51 -4.94
C ASN A 66 -7.71 -7.03 -6.18
N ILE A 67 -6.55 -6.46 -6.52
CA ILE A 67 -5.80 -6.83 -7.73
C ILE A 67 -5.43 -8.32 -7.76
N MET A 68 -5.03 -8.90 -6.62
CA MET A 68 -4.69 -10.32 -6.54
C MET A 68 -5.91 -11.25 -6.69
N MET A 69 -7.10 -10.79 -6.30
CA MET A 69 -8.31 -11.60 -6.33
C MET A 69 -9.02 -11.55 -7.69
N LEU A 70 -8.66 -10.59 -8.56
CA LEU A 70 -9.22 -10.49 -9.91
C LEU A 70 -8.88 -11.77 -10.69
N PRO A 71 -9.86 -12.47 -11.29
CA PRO A 71 -9.62 -13.69 -12.06
C PRO A 71 -8.78 -13.42 -13.31
N SER A 72 -8.80 -12.21 -13.86
CA SER A 72 -7.89 -11.80 -14.94
C SER A 72 -6.42 -11.92 -14.52
N SER A 73 -6.07 -11.58 -13.27
CA SER A 73 -4.70 -11.71 -12.76
C SER A 73 -4.21 -13.15 -12.75
N ALA A 74 -5.09 -14.12 -12.42
CA ALA A 74 -4.76 -15.53 -12.41
C ALA A 74 -4.55 -16.09 -13.82
N VAL A 75 -5.34 -15.61 -14.79
CA VAL A 75 -5.19 -15.97 -16.20
C VAL A 75 -3.90 -15.39 -16.78
N ASP A 76 -3.59 -14.12 -16.49
CA ASP A 76 -2.37 -13.44 -16.95
C ASP A 76 -1.10 -14.13 -16.44
N ILE A 77 -1.07 -14.49 -15.15
CA ILE A 77 0.04 -15.23 -14.54
C ILE A 77 0.16 -16.65 -15.15
N GLY A 78 -0.97 -17.28 -15.49
CA GLY A 78 -1.00 -18.56 -16.19
C GLY A 78 -0.38 -18.50 -17.59
N CYS A 79 -0.76 -17.50 -18.39
CA CYS A 79 -0.20 -17.24 -19.73
C CYS A 79 1.30 -16.93 -19.69
N CYS A 80 1.78 -16.28 -18.62
CA CYS A 80 3.19 -15.99 -18.41
C CYS A 80 4.07 -17.23 -18.29
N ARG A 81 3.53 -18.39 -17.91
CA ARG A 81 4.30 -19.64 -17.76
C ARG A 81 4.77 -20.21 -19.10
N THR A 82 4.07 -19.88 -20.18
CA THR A 82 4.32 -20.40 -21.53
C THR A 82 4.92 -19.38 -22.49
N ASN A 83 4.84 -18.09 -22.17
CA ASN A 83 5.29 -17.01 -23.06
C ASN A 83 6.69 -16.47 -22.69
N THR A 84 7.26 -15.65 -23.58
CA THR A 84 8.53 -14.95 -23.35
C THR A 84 8.44 -14.02 -22.13
N ARG A 85 9.48 -14.04 -21.27
CA ARG A 85 9.54 -13.27 -20.01
C ARG A 85 9.28 -11.77 -20.21
N PHE A 86 9.69 -11.21 -21.35
CA PHE A 86 9.51 -9.80 -21.66
C PHE A 86 8.05 -9.42 -21.94
N ALA A 87 7.27 -10.27 -22.62
CA ALA A 87 5.85 -10.01 -22.83
C ALA A 87 5.07 -10.08 -21.51
N CYS A 88 5.42 -11.07 -20.67
CA CYS A 88 4.85 -11.25 -19.34
C CYS A 88 5.05 -10.02 -18.43
N ILE A 89 6.29 -9.53 -18.33
CA ILE A 89 6.61 -8.36 -17.50
C ILE A 89 5.82 -7.14 -17.96
N ARG A 90 5.65 -6.96 -19.28
CA ARG A 90 4.90 -5.83 -19.84
C ARG A 90 3.41 -5.88 -19.48
N GLY A 91 2.81 -7.07 -19.45
CA GLY A 91 1.41 -7.26 -19.06
C GLY A 91 1.17 -7.06 -17.56
N LEU A 92 2.11 -7.52 -16.71
CA LEU A 92 1.99 -7.45 -15.25
C LEU A 92 2.56 -6.16 -14.63
N LEU A 93 3.13 -5.26 -15.42
CA LEU A 93 3.87 -4.09 -14.91
C LEU A 93 3.00 -3.16 -14.06
N GLY A 94 1.75 -2.93 -14.45
CA GLY A 94 0.82 -2.08 -13.69
C GLY A 94 0.51 -2.65 -12.30
N MET A 95 0.33 -3.98 -12.21
CA MET A 95 0.16 -4.67 -10.92
C MET A 95 1.40 -4.54 -10.05
N LEU A 96 2.59 -4.78 -10.63
CA LEU A 96 3.86 -4.64 -9.92
C LEU A 96 4.06 -3.21 -9.41
N GLN A 97 3.69 -2.20 -10.19
CA GLN A 97 3.76 -0.80 -9.79
C GLN A 97 2.93 -0.51 -8.55
N VAL A 98 1.68 -1.00 -8.49
CA VAL A 98 0.79 -0.78 -7.33
C VAL A 98 1.32 -1.50 -6.09
N ILE A 99 1.71 -2.77 -6.22
CA ILE A 99 2.31 -3.56 -5.13
C ILE A 99 3.56 -2.87 -4.60
N PHE A 100 4.43 -2.40 -5.49
CA PHE A 100 5.65 -1.69 -5.13
C PHE A 100 5.36 -0.37 -4.40
N GLY A 101 4.41 0.43 -4.90
CA GLY A 101 4.01 1.68 -4.26
C GLY A 101 3.46 1.46 -2.85
N ILE A 102 2.67 0.40 -2.66
CA ILE A 102 2.13 0.04 -1.35
C ILE A 102 3.22 -0.51 -0.43
N ALA A 103 4.17 -1.29 -0.94
CA ALA A 103 5.34 -1.72 -0.17
C ALA A 103 6.17 -0.53 0.33
N CYS A 104 6.42 0.48 -0.52
CA CYS A 104 7.08 1.73 -0.12
C CYS A 104 6.31 2.45 1.00
N PHE A 105 4.98 2.48 0.92
CA PHE A 105 4.14 3.07 1.97
C PHE A 105 4.23 2.28 3.30
N TRP A 106 4.28 0.96 3.25
CA TRP A 106 4.50 0.11 4.43
C TRP A 106 5.86 0.36 5.09
N ILE A 107 6.92 0.62 4.31
CA ILE A 107 8.22 1.05 4.84
C ILE A 107 8.07 2.34 5.65
N VAL A 108 7.29 3.32 5.16
CA VAL A 108 7.01 4.56 5.90
C VAL A 108 6.27 4.27 7.21
N LEU A 109 5.30 3.35 7.23
CA LEU A 109 4.61 2.92 8.45
C LEU A 109 5.60 2.35 9.48
N PHE A 110 6.49 1.43 9.07
CA PHE A 110 7.48 0.85 9.98
C PHE A 110 8.44 1.90 10.53
N MET A 111 8.94 2.77 9.65
CA MET A 111 9.83 3.85 10.03
C MET A 111 9.15 4.84 10.98
N TYR A 112 7.85 5.13 10.78
CA TYR A 112 7.05 5.96 11.69
C TYR A 112 6.95 5.36 13.09
N VAL A 113 6.68 4.05 13.20
CA VAL A 113 6.62 3.37 14.51
C VAL A 113 7.98 3.37 15.17
N TYR A 114 9.03 2.99 14.44
CA TYR A 114 10.40 2.94 14.95
C TYR A 114 10.85 4.28 15.52
N TYR A 115 10.70 5.38 14.78
CA TYR A 115 11.09 6.70 15.29
C TYR A 115 10.20 7.19 16.42
N SER A 116 8.91 6.84 16.44
CA SER A 116 8.03 7.20 17.56
C SER A 116 8.43 6.51 18.87
N GLU A 117 8.96 5.29 18.79
CA GLU A 117 9.50 4.55 19.93
C GLU A 117 10.86 5.13 20.35
N GLU A 118 11.77 5.39 19.40
CA GLU A 118 13.08 6.01 19.68
C GLU A 118 12.92 7.37 20.38
N GLU A 119 11.94 8.18 19.98
CA GLU A 119 11.60 9.45 20.65
C GLU A 119 11.11 9.24 22.08
N ALA A 120 10.26 8.24 22.31
CA ALA A 120 9.74 7.93 23.64
C ALA A 120 10.83 7.40 24.58
N ASP A 121 11.73 6.56 24.07
CA ASP A 121 12.86 6.01 24.83
C ASP A 121 13.90 7.10 25.18
N ALA A 122 14.19 7.99 24.23
CA ALA A 122 15.10 9.12 24.45
C ALA A 122 14.58 10.11 25.51
N GLU A 123 13.26 10.33 25.56
CA GLU A 123 12.61 11.14 26.59
C GLU A 123 12.67 10.46 27.96
N LEU A 124 12.40 9.14 28.02
CA LEU A 124 12.44 8.35 29.26
C LEU A 124 13.83 8.39 29.92
N HIS A 125 14.88 8.32 29.11
CA HIS A 125 16.27 8.38 29.58
C HIS A 125 16.82 9.81 29.72
N GLY A 126 16.00 10.85 29.52
CA GLY A 126 16.42 12.25 29.60
C GLY A 126 17.49 12.65 28.58
N ARG A 127 17.67 11.88 27.50
CA ARG A 127 18.71 12.11 26.49
C ARG A 127 18.32 13.22 25.51
N ARG A 128 17.03 13.43 25.27
CA ARG A 128 16.51 14.46 24.37
C ARG A 128 15.13 14.94 24.83
N PRO A 129 14.96 16.21 25.24
CA PRO A 129 13.67 16.72 25.68
C PRO A 129 12.68 16.87 24.50
N SER A 130 11.47 16.38 24.67
CA SER A 130 10.38 16.49 23.69
C SER A 130 9.68 17.84 23.81
N LEU A 131 9.45 18.53 22.68
CA LEU A 131 8.76 19.84 22.67
C LEU A 131 7.30 19.75 23.18
N SER A 132 6.69 18.57 23.06
CA SER A 132 5.29 18.32 23.39
C SER A 132 5.07 17.78 24.82
N GLY A 133 6.16 17.50 25.56
CA GLY A 133 6.14 16.93 26.90
C GLY A 133 5.99 15.39 26.94
N PRO A 134 6.45 14.75 28.02
CA PRO A 134 6.65 13.30 28.10
C PRO A 134 5.38 12.48 27.89
N ASP A 135 4.25 12.94 28.45
CA ASP A 135 2.95 12.29 28.32
C ASP A 135 2.44 12.22 26.88
N ARG A 136 2.70 13.26 26.08
CA ARG A 136 2.24 13.31 24.68
C ARG A 136 3.08 12.38 23.80
N THR A 137 4.39 12.35 24.03
CA THR A 137 5.34 11.49 23.31
C THR A 137 5.05 10.01 23.57
N PHE A 138 4.85 9.61 24.82
CA PHE A 138 4.53 8.21 25.15
C PHE A 138 3.16 7.77 24.59
N ARG A 139 2.13 8.63 24.67
CA ARG A 139 0.84 8.34 24.03
C ARG A 139 0.96 8.17 22.52
N ARG A 140 1.89 8.86 21.88
CA ARG A 140 2.12 8.78 20.45
C ARG A 140 2.76 7.45 20.07
N ALA A 141 3.84 7.05 20.75
CA ALA A 141 4.47 5.74 20.56
C ALA A 141 3.44 4.60 20.72
N LYS A 142 2.64 4.65 21.79
CA LYS A 142 1.56 3.68 22.02
C LYS A 142 0.50 3.68 20.91
N ARG A 143 0.16 4.84 20.34
CA ARG A 143 -0.76 4.92 19.18
C ARG A 143 -0.12 4.36 17.91
N ALA A 144 1.16 4.63 17.67
CA ALA A 144 1.88 4.11 16.51
C ALA A 144 1.95 2.57 16.55
N TRP A 145 2.27 1.99 17.70
CA TRP A 145 2.26 0.54 17.90
C TRP A 145 0.87 -0.07 17.68
N LYS A 146 -0.18 0.56 18.22
CA LYS A 146 -1.57 0.13 17.95
C LYS A 146 -1.92 0.17 16.46
N VAL A 147 -1.47 1.20 15.74
CA VAL A 147 -1.67 1.29 14.28
C VAL A 147 -0.94 0.18 13.56
N LEU A 148 0.31 -0.12 13.93
CA LEU A 148 1.06 -1.23 13.34
C LEU A 148 0.35 -2.58 13.55
N ILE A 149 -0.06 -2.88 14.78
CA ILE A 149 -0.80 -4.11 15.08
C ILE A 149 -2.11 -4.16 14.29
N ALA A 150 -2.87 -3.05 14.25
CA ALA A 150 -4.12 -2.98 13.51
C ALA A 150 -3.91 -3.20 12.00
N ALA A 151 -2.91 -2.57 11.41
CA ALA A 151 -2.58 -2.73 10.00
C ALA A 151 -2.11 -4.14 9.68
N CYS A 152 -1.20 -4.72 10.49
CA CYS A 152 -0.70 -6.09 10.31
C CYS A 152 -1.81 -7.13 10.48
N SER A 153 -2.65 -6.99 11.52
CA SER A 153 -3.78 -7.91 11.74
C SER A 153 -4.82 -7.82 10.62
N PHE A 154 -5.11 -6.61 10.13
CA PHE A 154 -5.98 -6.42 8.97
C PHE A 154 -5.38 -7.03 7.69
N ALA A 155 -4.08 -6.81 7.42
CA ALA A 155 -3.38 -7.41 6.30
C ALA A 155 -3.44 -8.95 6.34
N PHE A 156 -3.18 -9.53 7.51
CA PHE A 156 -3.27 -10.97 7.72
C PHE A 156 -4.70 -11.49 7.52
N ALA A 157 -5.71 -10.80 8.04
CA ALA A 157 -7.11 -11.18 7.85
C ALA A 157 -7.53 -11.17 6.38
N VAL A 158 -7.18 -10.11 5.63
CA VAL A 158 -7.45 -10.03 4.19
C VAL A 158 -6.76 -11.15 3.43
N LEU A 159 -5.47 -11.40 3.71
CA LEU A 159 -4.72 -12.49 3.09
C LEU A 159 -5.34 -13.87 3.38
N LEU A 160 -5.72 -14.12 4.63
CA LEU A 160 -6.34 -15.38 5.05
C LEU A 160 -7.69 -15.59 4.35
N VAL A 161 -8.55 -14.58 4.34
CA VAL A 161 -9.86 -14.65 3.67
C VAL A 161 -9.68 -14.85 2.16
N SER A 162 -8.79 -14.10 1.52
CA SER A 162 -8.48 -14.27 0.09
C SER A 162 -7.96 -15.69 -0.20
N ALA A 163 -7.05 -16.23 0.62
CA ALA A 163 -6.54 -17.58 0.46
C ALA A 163 -7.63 -18.65 0.61
N ILE A 164 -8.52 -18.50 1.60
CA ILE A 164 -9.65 -19.41 1.81
C ILE A 164 -10.59 -19.40 0.61
N ILE A 165 -10.94 -18.21 0.10
CA ILE A 165 -11.84 -18.09 -1.05
C ILE A 165 -11.21 -18.70 -2.30
N LEU A 166 -9.92 -18.43 -2.58
CA LEU A 166 -9.22 -19.02 -3.73
C LEU A 166 -9.16 -20.55 -3.66
N HIS A 167 -8.90 -21.11 -2.48
CA HIS A 167 -8.78 -22.57 -2.31
C HIS A 167 -10.13 -23.29 -2.26
N ARG A 168 -11.13 -22.71 -1.60
CA ARG A 168 -12.37 -23.42 -1.28
C ARG A 168 -13.54 -23.05 -2.19
N PHE A 169 -13.60 -21.80 -2.65
CA PHE A 169 -14.73 -21.22 -3.36
C PHE A 169 -14.29 -20.20 -4.42
N PRO A 170 -13.57 -20.63 -5.47
CA PRO A 170 -12.99 -19.71 -6.47
C PRO A 170 -14.04 -18.86 -7.20
N TRP A 171 -15.30 -19.29 -7.23
CA TRP A 171 -16.41 -18.54 -7.81
C TRP A 171 -16.76 -17.25 -7.06
N TYR A 172 -16.44 -17.14 -5.75
CA TYR A 172 -16.64 -15.91 -4.97
C TYR A 172 -15.46 -14.93 -5.08
N ALA A 173 -14.40 -15.29 -5.80
CA ALA A 173 -13.20 -14.45 -5.91
C ALA A 173 -13.53 -13.05 -6.46
N GLN A 174 -14.37 -12.96 -7.50
CA GLN A 174 -14.79 -11.69 -8.08
C GLN A 174 -15.56 -10.82 -7.08
N ALA A 175 -16.55 -11.40 -6.38
CA ALA A 175 -17.34 -10.65 -5.41
C ALA A 175 -16.49 -10.14 -4.25
N TRP A 176 -15.52 -10.93 -3.78
CA TRP A 176 -14.57 -10.50 -2.77
C TRP A 176 -13.66 -9.37 -3.27
N ALA A 177 -13.20 -9.46 -4.53
CA ALA A 177 -12.45 -8.39 -5.16
C ALA A 177 -13.26 -7.08 -5.19
N ASP A 178 -14.52 -7.13 -5.61
CA ASP A 178 -15.38 -5.94 -5.69
C ASP A 178 -15.59 -5.29 -4.32
N ILE A 179 -15.79 -6.09 -3.27
CA ILE A 179 -15.90 -5.59 -1.89
C ILE A 179 -14.60 -4.87 -1.46
N LEU A 180 -13.44 -5.46 -1.74
CA LEU A 180 -12.15 -4.83 -1.44
C LEU A 180 -11.95 -3.54 -2.26
N GLY A 181 -12.40 -3.51 -3.52
CA GLY A 181 -12.36 -2.33 -4.38
C GLY A 181 -13.24 -1.18 -3.85
N ILE A 182 -14.46 -1.49 -3.41
CA ILE A 182 -15.35 -0.51 -2.76
C ILE A 182 -14.71 0.02 -1.48
N ALA A 183 -14.11 -0.85 -0.67
CA ALA A 183 -13.41 -0.43 0.55
C ALA A 183 -12.27 0.55 0.25
N VAL A 184 -11.47 0.30 -0.79
CA VAL A 184 -10.43 1.24 -1.26
C VAL A 184 -11.04 2.60 -1.60
N ALA A 185 -12.13 2.61 -2.38
CA ALA A 185 -12.80 3.86 -2.77
C ALA A 185 -13.30 4.64 -1.54
N VAL A 186 -13.91 3.95 -0.57
CA VAL A 186 -14.39 4.57 0.67
C VAL A 186 -13.24 5.16 1.48
N PHE A 187 -12.14 4.42 1.65
CA PHE A 187 -10.96 4.93 2.38
C PHE A 187 -10.33 6.13 1.68
N ALA A 188 -10.23 6.09 0.35
CA ALA A 188 -9.78 7.24 -0.43
C ALA A 188 -10.70 8.44 -0.20
N CYS A 189 -12.03 8.30 -0.29
CA CYS A 189 -12.94 9.39 0.01
C CYS A 189 -12.69 9.99 1.40
N ILE A 190 -12.50 9.16 2.43
CA ILE A 190 -12.22 9.64 3.79
C ILE A 190 -10.89 10.40 3.86
N GLN A 191 -9.86 9.97 3.13
CA GLN A 191 -8.55 10.64 3.10
C GLN A 191 -8.60 11.99 2.37
N TRP A 192 -9.27 12.04 1.22
CA TRP A 192 -9.20 13.18 0.29
C TRP A 192 -10.31 14.22 0.51
N VAL A 193 -11.48 13.84 1.04
CA VAL A 193 -12.61 14.77 1.27
C VAL A 193 -12.24 15.95 2.17
N PRO A 194 -11.55 15.78 3.32
CA PRO A 194 -11.14 16.91 4.16
C PRO A 194 -10.25 17.90 3.39
N GLN A 195 -9.34 17.37 2.56
CA GLN A 195 -8.38 18.16 1.81
C GLN A 195 -9.04 18.96 0.68
N VAL A 196 -10.04 18.38 0.00
CA VAL A 196 -10.84 19.10 -1.00
C VAL A 196 -11.66 20.21 -0.36
N ARG A 197 -12.26 19.97 0.81
CA ARG A 197 -13.05 20.99 1.51
C ARG A 197 -12.20 22.18 1.95
N THR A 198 -10.97 21.95 2.40
CA THR A 198 -10.06 23.05 2.77
C THR A 198 -9.64 23.90 1.58
N ILE A 199 -9.51 23.31 0.38
CA ILE A 199 -9.12 24.04 -0.83
C ILE A 199 -10.32 24.77 -1.45
N ALA A 200 -11.52 24.20 -1.37
CA ALA A 200 -12.73 24.79 -1.96
C ALA A 200 -13.33 25.97 -1.15
N LEU A 201 -12.84 26.20 0.07
CA LEU A 201 -13.29 27.29 0.97
C LEU A 201 -12.31 28.47 1.04
N THR A 202 -11.22 28.43 0.27
CA THR A 202 -10.25 29.51 0.07
C THR A 202 -10.35 30.05 -1.35
#